data_AF-A0A957GPP2-F1
#
_entry.id   AF-A0A957GPP2-F1
#
_cell.length_a   1.000
_cell.length_b   1.000
_cell.length_c   1.000
_cell.angle_alpha   90.00
_cell.angle_beta   90.00
_cell.angle_gamma   90.00
#
_symmetry.space_group_name_H-M   'P 1'
#
loop_
_entity.id
_entity.type
_entity.pdbx_description
1 polymer ?
#
loop_
_entity_poly.entity_id
_entity_poly.type
_entity_poly.pdbx_seq_one_letter_code
_entity_poly.pdbx_strand_id
1 'polypeptide(L)'
;MSNKQKLELTWIGKDQRPKLEPRVLVEDPALSYHAKERVTDQDIFDNRLIFGDILLALKALEQEFTGKVKCIYIDPPYNTGAAFAQYDDGVEHSVWLGLMRDRLEVLKRL
;
A
#
# COMPACT_ATOMS: atom_id res chain seq x y z
N MET A 1 1.47 33.08 23.67
CA MET A 1 1.40 31.87 22.82
C MET A 1 2.10 32.20 21.51
N SER A 2 3.18 31.50 21.15
CA SER A 2 3.90 31.81 19.90
C SER A 2 3.00 31.49 18.72
N ASN A 3 2.75 32.47 17.85
CA ASN A 3 2.03 32.29 16.59
C ASN A 3 2.92 31.45 15.65
N LYS A 4 2.85 30.12 15.76
CA LYS A 4 3.63 29.22 14.91
C LYS A 4 2.97 29.19 13.54
N GLN A 5 3.62 29.86 12.58
CA GLN A 5 3.25 29.76 11.17
C GLN A 5 3.36 28.29 10.75
N LYS A 6 2.24 27.69 10.36
CA LYS A 6 2.19 26.29 9.93
C LYS A 6 2.25 26.26 8.40
N LEU A 7 3.30 25.67 7.86
CA LEU A 7 3.40 25.40 6.43
C LEU A 7 2.70 24.07 6.14
N GLU A 8 1.85 24.06 5.13
CA GLU A 8 1.08 22.88 4.74
C GLU A 8 0.94 22.83 3.22
N LEU A 9 1.26 21.66 2.64
CA LEU A 9 0.96 21.37 1.24
C LEU A 9 -0.52 21.08 1.09
N THR A 10 -1.23 21.81 0.23
CA THR A 10 -2.65 21.61 -0.06
C THR A 10 -2.87 21.25 -1.54
N TRP A 11 -3.93 20.50 -1.82
CA TRP A 11 -4.35 20.15 -3.18
C TRP A 11 -5.85 19.86 -3.22
N ILE A 12 -6.45 19.91 -4.41
CA ILE A 12 -7.87 19.59 -4.62
C ILE A 12 -8.10 18.13 -4.20
N GLY A 13 -9.08 17.90 -3.32
CA GLY A 13 -9.40 16.55 -2.82
C GLY A 13 -8.50 16.05 -1.68
N LYS A 14 -7.65 16.90 -1.10
CA LYS A 14 -6.77 16.52 0.04
C LYS A 14 -7.52 15.93 1.24
N ASP A 15 -8.72 16.39 1.52
CA ASP A 15 -9.52 15.91 2.67
C ASP A 15 -10.56 14.86 2.27
N GLN A 16 -10.65 14.55 0.97
CA GLN A 16 -11.53 13.51 0.45
C GLN A 16 -10.83 12.17 0.62
N ARG A 17 -11.32 11.38 1.58
CA ARG A 17 -10.87 10.01 1.83
C ARG A 17 -11.79 9.03 1.08
N PRO A 18 -11.24 8.03 0.38
CA PRO A 18 -12.07 7.00 -0.23
C PRO A 18 -12.80 6.22 0.87
N LYS A 19 -14.11 6.00 0.67
CA LYS A 19 -14.88 5.08 1.51
C LYS A 19 -14.62 3.67 0.99
N LEU A 20 -13.80 2.92 1.71
CA LEU A 20 -13.44 1.55 1.35
C LEU A 20 -14.32 0.57 2.11
N GLU A 21 -14.81 -0.44 1.41
CA GLU A 21 -15.45 -1.59 2.05
C GLU A 21 -14.39 -2.57 2.54
N PRO A 22 -14.56 -3.17 3.73
CA PRO A 22 -13.68 -4.23 4.21
C PRO A 22 -13.57 -5.36 3.19
N ARG A 23 -12.35 -5.81 2.92
CA ARG A 23 -12.08 -6.96 2.05
C ARG A 23 -11.44 -8.06 2.88
N VAL A 24 -11.82 -9.30 2.60
CA VAL A 24 -11.22 -10.50 3.16
C VAL A 24 -10.23 -11.05 2.15
N LEU A 25 -9.03 -11.41 2.61
CA LEU A 25 -8.07 -12.13 1.77
C LEU A 25 -8.55 -13.56 1.59
N VAL A 26 -8.71 -13.97 0.34
CA VAL A 26 -9.07 -15.34 -0.03
C VAL A 26 -7.84 -15.97 -0.67
N GLU A 27 -7.37 -17.07 -0.10
CA GLU A 27 -6.26 -17.84 -0.66
C GLU A 27 -6.71 -18.59 -1.91
N ASP A 28 -5.86 -18.59 -2.93
CA ASP A 28 -5.96 -19.51 -4.06
C ASP A 28 -4.84 -20.57 -3.93
N PRO A 29 -5.16 -21.79 -3.46
CA PRO A 29 -4.18 -22.84 -3.26
C PRO A 29 -3.46 -23.27 -4.55
N ALA A 30 -4.03 -23.01 -5.73
CA ALA A 30 -3.41 -23.34 -7.00
C ALA A 30 -2.22 -22.42 -7.34
N LEU A 31 -2.16 -21.23 -6.70
CA LEU A 31 -1.08 -20.26 -6.88
C LEU A 31 -0.05 -20.28 -5.74
N SER A 32 -0.31 -21.04 -4.68
CA SER A 32 0.60 -21.19 -3.54
C SER A 32 1.81 -22.06 -3.93
N TYR A 33 3.02 -21.56 -3.66
CA TYR A 33 4.28 -22.27 -3.92
C TYR A 33 5.15 -22.30 -2.66
N HIS A 34 5.32 -23.48 -2.09
CA HIS A 34 6.21 -23.76 -0.96
C HIS A 34 6.74 -25.19 -1.05
N ALA A 35 7.74 -25.53 -0.26
CA ALA A 35 8.23 -26.91 -0.19
C ALA A 35 7.13 -27.86 0.30
N LYS A 36 7.12 -29.12 -0.14
CA LYS A 36 6.06 -30.08 0.22
C LYS A 36 6.02 -30.37 1.72
N GLU A 37 7.17 -30.33 2.38
CA GLU A 37 7.33 -30.61 3.80
C GLU A 37 8.23 -29.56 4.43
N ARG A 38 8.00 -29.29 5.72
CA ARG A 38 8.94 -28.55 6.55
C ARG A 38 10.06 -29.52 6.94
N VAL A 39 11.28 -29.19 6.55
CA VAL A 39 12.50 -29.91 6.92
C VAL A 39 12.98 -29.45 8.29
N THR A 40 12.77 -28.17 8.62
CA THR A 40 13.15 -27.60 9.93
C THR A 40 12.07 -26.70 10.50
N ASP A 41 12.10 -26.47 11.82
CA ASP A 41 11.22 -25.50 12.49
C ASP A 41 11.50 -24.04 12.05
N GLN A 42 12.63 -23.79 11.38
CA GLN A 42 13.02 -22.48 10.88
C GLN A 42 12.49 -22.20 9.47
N ASP A 43 11.86 -23.19 8.83
CA ASP A 43 11.37 -23.02 7.47
C ASP A 43 10.19 -22.03 7.43
N ILE A 44 10.26 -21.09 6.49
CA ILE A 44 9.32 -19.98 6.35
C ILE A 44 8.27 -20.34 5.30
N PHE A 45 7.02 -20.45 5.73
CA PHE A 45 5.88 -20.87 4.92
C PHE A 45 4.73 -19.84 4.96
N ASP A 46 4.92 -18.73 5.65
CA ASP A 46 3.95 -17.66 5.88
C ASP A 46 4.12 -16.47 4.91
N ASN A 47 4.98 -16.61 3.90
CA ASN A 47 5.10 -15.65 2.80
C ASN A 47 3.76 -15.52 2.07
N ARG A 48 3.31 -14.28 1.83
CA ARG A 48 2.04 -14.00 1.16
C ARG A 48 2.28 -13.22 -0.12
N LEU A 49 1.73 -13.71 -1.22
CA LEU A 49 1.57 -12.95 -2.45
C LEU A 49 0.10 -12.56 -2.57
N ILE A 50 -0.18 -11.25 -2.67
CA ILE A 50 -1.55 -10.73 -2.74
C ILE A 50 -1.74 -10.06 -4.09
N PHE A 51 -2.76 -10.48 -4.82
CA PHE A 51 -3.15 -9.89 -6.09
C PHE A 51 -4.42 -9.04 -5.93
N GLY A 52 -4.39 -7.79 -6.38
CA GLY A 52 -5.53 -6.88 -6.35
C GLY A 52 -5.13 -5.41 -6.26
N ASP A 53 -6.11 -4.54 -6.01
CA ASP A 53 -5.84 -3.13 -5.73
C ASP A 53 -5.05 -2.99 -4.42
N ILE A 54 -3.93 -2.26 -4.49
CA ILE A 54 -2.98 -2.10 -3.39
C ILE A 54 -3.66 -1.50 -2.15
N LEU A 55 -4.54 -0.50 -2.31
CA LEU A 55 -5.15 0.15 -1.16
C LEU A 55 -6.10 -0.80 -0.44
N LEU A 56 -6.87 -1.61 -1.18
CA LEU A 56 -7.72 -2.65 -0.60
C LEU A 56 -6.91 -3.77 0.07
N ALA A 57 -5.81 -4.21 -0.55
CA ALA A 57 -4.93 -5.23 0.01
C ALA A 57 -4.29 -4.75 1.33
N LEU A 58 -3.76 -3.53 1.35
CA LEU A 58 -3.19 -2.93 2.56
C LEU A 58 -4.22 -2.78 3.69
N LYS A 59 -5.47 -2.43 3.35
CA LYS A 59 -6.56 -2.38 4.32
C LYS A 59 -6.92 -3.74 4.90
N ALA A 60 -6.90 -4.80 4.10
CA ALA A 60 -7.12 -6.16 4.62
C ALA A 60 -5.99 -6.59 5.56
N LEU A 61 -4.75 -6.13 5.31
CA LEU A 61 -3.60 -6.43 6.16
C LEU A 61 -3.58 -5.68 7.51
N GLU A 62 -4.23 -4.51 7.63
CA GLU A 62 -4.26 -3.73 8.89
C GLU A 62 -4.70 -4.57 10.09
N GLN A 63 -5.70 -5.45 9.93
CA GLN A 63 -6.23 -6.25 11.03
C GLN A 63 -5.17 -7.16 11.68
N GLU A 64 -4.27 -7.72 10.88
CA GLU A 64 -3.29 -8.69 11.35
C GLU A 64 -1.90 -8.07 11.55
N PHE A 65 -1.50 -7.11 10.72
CA PHE A 65 -0.13 -6.64 10.61
C PHE A 65 0.14 -5.26 11.22
N THR A 66 -0.85 -4.58 11.82
CA THR A 66 -0.61 -3.28 12.48
C THR A 66 0.53 -3.33 13.50
N GLY A 67 1.55 -2.47 13.28
CA GLY A 67 2.73 -2.34 14.12
C GLY A 67 3.69 -3.53 14.05
N LYS A 68 3.55 -4.42 13.06
CA LYS A 68 4.35 -5.65 12.93
C LYS A 68 5.30 -5.61 11.75
N VAL A 69 5.14 -4.68 10.81
CA VAL A 69 5.99 -4.59 9.63
C VAL A 69 7.28 -3.85 9.96
N LYS A 70 8.41 -4.56 9.89
CA LYS A 70 9.73 -3.99 10.19
C LYS A 70 10.26 -3.05 9.11
N CYS A 71 9.94 -3.34 7.85
CA CYS A 71 10.46 -2.61 6.70
C CYS A 71 9.43 -2.66 5.57
N ILE A 72 9.27 -1.51 4.91
CA ILE A 72 8.39 -1.35 3.75
C ILE A 72 9.25 -0.79 2.63
N TYR A 73 9.21 -1.46 1.48
CA TYR A 73 9.82 -1.00 0.24
C TYR A 73 8.73 -0.89 -0.84
N ILE A 74 8.69 0.25 -1.53
CA ILE A 74 7.75 0.51 -2.62
C ILE A 74 8.48 1.21 -3.76
N ASP A 75 8.05 0.91 -4.98
CA ASP A 75 8.47 1.57 -6.21
C ASP A 75 7.23 2.13 -6.93
N PRO A 76 6.68 3.27 -6.47
CA PRO A 76 5.43 3.83 -6.98
C PRO A 76 5.61 4.47 -8.37
N PRO A 77 4.51 4.75 -9.10
CA PRO A 77 4.59 5.52 -10.33
C PRO A 77 5.26 6.89 -10.08
N TYR A 78 6.23 7.26 -10.91
CA TYR A 78 7.12 8.38 -10.63
C TYR A 78 6.49 9.76 -10.86
N ASN A 79 5.50 9.83 -11.75
CA ASN A 79 4.89 11.07 -12.23
C ASN A 79 5.89 12.04 -12.89
N THR A 80 6.74 11.53 -13.79
CA THR A 80 7.77 12.33 -14.47
C THR A 80 7.28 13.02 -15.75
N GLY A 81 6.14 12.58 -16.28
CA GLY A 81 5.60 12.99 -17.59
C GLY A 81 6.22 12.24 -18.77
N ALA A 82 6.95 11.15 -18.53
CA ALA A 82 7.53 10.31 -19.56
C ALA A 82 6.56 9.17 -19.95
N ALA A 83 6.71 8.61 -21.14
CA ALA A 83 5.91 7.45 -21.53
C ALA A 83 6.50 6.17 -20.92
N PHE A 84 5.80 5.57 -19.96
CA PHE A 84 6.08 4.22 -19.46
C PHE A 84 5.06 3.23 -20.00
N ALA A 85 5.44 1.95 -20.09
CA ALA A 85 4.53 0.90 -20.57
C ALA A 85 3.65 0.34 -19.44
N GLN A 86 4.06 0.53 -18.18
CA GLN A 86 3.52 -0.17 -17.02
C GLN A 86 2.44 0.63 -16.27
N TYR A 87 2.42 1.95 -16.42
CA TYR A 87 1.46 2.82 -15.74
C TYR A 87 1.33 4.17 -16.46
N ASP A 88 0.21 4.86 -16.22
CA ASP A 88 -0.02 6.22 -16.68
C ASP A 88 0.85 7.19 -15.88
N ASP A 89 1.76 7.87 -16.57
CA ASP A 89 2.67 8.85 -16.02
C ASP A 89 2.33 10.24 -16.55
N GLY A 90 2.53 11.29 -15.74
CA GLY A 90 2.08 12.64 -16.07
C GLY A 90 0.63 12.93 -15.69
N VAL A 91 0.11 12.26 -14.66
CA VAL A 91 -1.18 12.59 -14.06
C VAL A 91 -1.08 13.89 -13.24
N GLU A 92 -2.19 14.60 -13.08
CA GLU A 92 -2.20 15.82 -12.25
C GLU A 92 -1.64 15.56 -10.84
N HIS A 93 -0.85 16.49 -10.31
CA HIS A 93 -0.25 16.34 -8.99
C HIS A 93 -1.29 16.11 -7.88
N SER A 94 -2.47 16.72 -7.97
CA SER A 94 -3.58 16.51 -7.04
C SER A 94 -4.01 15.04 -6.99
N VAL A 95 -4.10 14.39 -8.15
CA VAL A 95 -4.48 12.98 -8.31
C VAL A 95 -3.37 12.08 -7.78
N TRP A 96 -2.13 12.32 -8.19
CA TRP A 96 -0.98 11.53 -7.71
C TRP A 96 -0.80 11.63 -6.19
N LEU A 97 -0.91 12.84 -5.63
CA LEU A 97 -0.83 13.07 -4.19
C LEU A 97 -1.95 12.35 -3.44
N GLY A 98 -3.18 12.37 -3.97
CA GLY A 98 -4.30 11.59 -3.40
C GLY A 98 -4.01 10.09 -3.39
N LEU A 99 -3.57 9.56 -4.53
CA LEU A 99 -3.20 8.15 -4.71
C LEU A 99 -2.12 7.71 -3.72
N MET A 100 -1.06 8.50 -3.58
CA MET A 100 0.07 8.19 -2.70
C MET A 100 -0.26 8.38 -1.22
N ARG A 101 -0.93 9.48 -0.85
CA ARG A 101 -1.33 9.78 0.54
C ARG A 101 -2.09 8.59 1.14
N ASP A 102 -3.13 8.10 0.46
CA ASP A 102 -3.99 7.06 1.02
C ASP A 102 -3.24 5.75 1.27
N ARG A 103 -2.31 5.39 0.38
CA ARG A 103 -1.48 4.18 0.53
C ARG A 103 -0.45 4.35 1.63
N LEU A 104 0.27 5.47 1.65
CA LEU A 104 1.30 5.77 2.65
C LEU A 104 0.74 5.87 4.07
N GLU A 105 -0.47 6.41 4.24
CA GLU A 105 -1.13 6.45 5.55
C GLU A 105 -1.43 5.05 6.11
N VAL A 106 -1.81 4.11 5.26
CA VAL A 106 -2.03 2.71 5.66
C VAL A 106 -0.71 2.02 5.94
N LEU A 107 0.27 2.15 5.04
CA LEU A 107 1.61 1.59 5.19
C LEU A 107 2.26 2.02 6.52
N LYS A 108 2.08 3.27 6.95
CA LYS A 108 2.59 3.76 8.23
C LYS A 108 2.00 3.06 9.46
N ARG A 109 0.80 2.46 9.34
CA ARG A 109 0.12 1.78 10.44
C ARG A 109 0.45 0.30 10.51
N LEU A 110 0.86 -0.30 9.40
CA LEU A 110 1.41 -1.66 9.36
C LEU A 110 2.75 -1.68 10.10
#